data_AF-A0A7C5J588-F1
#
_entry.id   AF-A0A7C5J588-F1
#
_cell.length_a   1.000
_cell.length_b   1.000
_cell.length_c   1.000
_cell.angle_alpha   90.00
_cell.angle_beta   90.00
_cell.angle_gamma   90.00
#
_symmetry.space_group_name_H-M   'P 1'
#
loop_
_entity.id
_entity.type
_entity.pdbx_description
1 polymer ?
#
loop_
_entity_poly.entity_id
_entity_poly.type
_entity_poly.pdbx_seq_one_letter_code
_entity_poly.pdbx_strand_id
1 'polypeptide(L)'
;MAATTRRRRRRPWLWRLGWFLLGLVGGGALIGCCSFSGPGHVGPVTDHFDGDAFHNLEPTDHAGVGKFLKWQISREQGAWEMKNDPPGEPPPERVGAGELRVTFIGHATTLVQQDGQNILTDPVYSERVTPVNGV
;
A
#
# COMPACT_ATOMS: atom_id res chain seq x y z
N MET A 1 58.50 -10.03 35.88
CA MET A 1 57.15 -9.49 35.61
C MET A 1 56.95 -9.44 34.11
N ALA A 2 56.15 -10.35 33.52
CA ALA A 2 55.96 -10.43 32.07
C ALA A 2 54.52 -10.04 31.69
N ALA A 3 54.36 -8.93 30.96
CA ALA A 3 53.07 -8.45 30.48
C ALA A 3 52.65 -9.24 29.23
N THR A 4 51.56 -10.01 29.34
CA THR A 4 50.98 -10.76 28.22
C THR A 4 50.09 -9.83 27.40
N THR A 5 50.54 -9.45 26.21
CA THR A 5 49.78 -8.60 25.28
C THR A 5 48.79 -9.46 24.49
N ARG A 6 47.50 -9.40 24.81
CA ARG A 6 46.45 -10.20 24.15
C ARG A 6 46.11 -9.59 22.78
N ARG A 7 46.71 -10.11 21.69
CA ARG A 7 46.39 -9.71 20.31
C ARG A 7 44.93 -10.05 19.98
N ARG A 8 44.08 -9.02 19.81
CA ARG A 8 42.66 -9.16 19.44
C ARG A 8 42.57 -9.71 18.00
N ARG A 9 42.35 -11.03 17.86
CA ARG A 9 42.10 -11.68 16.56
C ARG A 9 40.87 -11.05 15.91
N ARG A 10 41.05 -10.19 14.90
CA ARG A 10 39.96 -9.73 14.03
C ARG A 10 39.44 -10.96 13.29
N ARG A 11 38.15 -11.29 13.46
CA ARG A 11 37.50 -12.44 12.83
C ARG A 11 37.04 -12.03 11.42
N PRO A 12 37.77 -12.37 10.34
CA PRO A 12 37.44 -11.92 8.98
C PRO A 12 36.14 -12.53 8.45
N TRP A 13 35.66 -13.61 9.06
CA TRP A 13 34.40 -14.27 8.69
C TRP A 13 33.17 -13.40 8.96
N LEU A 14 33.21 -12.53 9.97
CA LEU A 14 32.12 -11.58 10.24
C LEU A 14 31.93 -10.57 9.10
N TRP A 15 33.04 -10.17 8.46
CA TRP A 15 33.00 -9.29 7.29
C TRP A 15 32.43 -10.01 6.06
N ARG A 16 32.83 -11.27 5.85
CA ARG A 16 32.32 -12.09 4.73
C ARG A 16 30.83 -12.38 4.87
N LEU A 17 30.34 -12.63 6.09
CA LEU A 17 28.92 -12.80 6.37
C LEU A 17 28.14 -11.50 6.13
N GLY A 18 28.71 -10.35 6.51
CA GLY A 18 28.12 -9.04 6.23
C GLY A 18 27.96 -8.76 4.74
N TRP A 19 28.97 -9.06 3.92
CA TRP A 19 28.89 -8.92 2.45
C TRP A 19 27.87 -9.87 1.81
N PHE A 20 27.75 -11.09 2.34
CA PHE A 20 26.78 -12.07 1.84
C PHE A 20 25.34 -11.64 2.12
N LEU A 21 25.06 -11.13 3.33
CA LEU A 21 23.75 -10.57 3.69
C LEU A 21 23.42 -9.32 2.88
N LEU A 22 24.38 -8.43 2.64
CA LEU A 22 24.18 -7.25 1.81
C LEU A 22 23.85 -7.62 0.36
N GLY A 23 24.50 -8.65 -0.19
CA GLY A 23 24.22 -9.18 -1.52
C GLY A 23 22.82 -9.78 -1.66
N LEU A 24 22.33 -10.50 -0.65
CA LEU A 24 20.97 -11.04 -0.62
C LEU A 24 19.90 -9.93 -0.57
N VAL A 25 20.13 -8.87 0.21
CA VAL A 25 19.23 -7.71 0.28
C VAL A 25 19.21 -6.93 -1.04
N GLY A 26 20.38 -6.70 -1.64
CA GLY A 26 20.48 -6.01 -2.94
C GLY A 26 19.87 -6.81 -4.09
N GLY A 27 20.08 -8.13 -4.11
CA GLY A 27 19.49 -9.02 -5.12
C GLY A 27 17.97 -9.15 -5.02
N GLY A 28 17.43 -9.22 -3.80
CA GLY A 28 15.98 -9.28 -3.57
C GLY A 28 15.24 -8.01 -4.01
N ALA A 29 15.84 -6.83 -3.80
CA ALA A 29 15.25 -5.55 -4.19
C ALA A 29 15.11 -5.38 -5.71
N LEU A 30 16.08 -5.87 -6.49
CA LEU A 30 16.07 -5.75 -7.96
C LEU A 30 15.05 -6.68 -8.62
N ILE A 31 14.83 -7.88 -8.06
CA ILE A 31 13.87 -8.86 -8.59
C ILE A 31 12.42 -8.49 -8.24
N GLY A 32 12.21 -7.86 -7.07
CA GLY A 32 10.89 -7.41 -6.63
C GLY A 32 10.29 -6.29 -7.49
N CYS A 33 11.07 -5.26 -7.82
CA CYS A 33 10.54 -4.06 -8.51
C CYS A 33 9.91 -4.36 -9.87
N CYS A 34 10.43 -5.32 -10.63
CA CYS A 34 9.91 -5.61 -11.97
C CYS A 34 8.67 -6.53 -11.95
N SER A 35 8.37 -7.19 -10.83
CA SER A 35 7.31 -8.20 -10.76
C SER A 35 5.97 -7.64 -10.24
N PHE A 36 5.96 -6.44 -9.65
CA PHE A 36 4.77 -5.84 -9.03
C PHE A 36 4.23 -4.59 -9.75
N SER A 37 4.92 -4.07 -10.76
CA SER A 37 4.44 -2.90 -11.51
C SER A 37 3.68 -3.34 -12.77
N GLY A 38 2.41 -2.95 -12.86
CA GLY A 38 1.63 -3.06 -14.08
C GLY A 38 2.12 -2.11 -15.18
N PRO A 39 1.64 -2.26 -16.43
CA PRO A 39 1.99 -1.36 -17.53
C PRO A 39 1.55 0.08 -17.20
N GLY A 40 2.45 1.04 -17.40
CA GLY A 40 2.15 2.46 -17.25
C GLY A 40 1.19 2.97 -18.33
N HIS A 41 0.54 4.11 -18.08
CA HIS A 41 -0.27 4.78 -19.08
C HIS A 41 0.59 5.25 -20.25
N VAL A 42 0.12 5.06 -21.49
CA VAL A 42 0.77 5.54 -22.71
C VAL A 42 -0.19 6.51 -23.39
N GLY A 43 0.18 7.79 -23.44
CA GLY A 43 -0.66 8.85 -23.99
C GLY A 43 0.15 10.10 -24.34
N PRO A 44 -0.43 11.06 -25.08
CA PRO A 44 0.20 12.35 -25.34
C PRO A 44 0.31 13.16 -24.04
N VAL A 45 1.23 14.14 -24.02
CA VAL A 45 1.30 15.13 -22.95
C VAL A 45 -0.02 15.90 -22.89
N THR A 46 -0.56 16.08 -21.68
CA THR A 46 -1.78 16.83 -21.40
C THR A 46 -1.57 17.75 -20.19
N ASP A 47 -2.57 18.55 -19.86
CA ASP A 47 -2.56 19.42 -18.67
C ASP A 47 -2.35 18.65 -17.35
N HIS A 48 -2.65 17.34 -17.30
CA HIS A 48 -2.54 16.51 -16.10
C HIS A 48 -1.53 15.36 -16.22
N PHE A 49 -0.90 15.20 -17.39
CA PHE A 49 0.02 14.11 -17.69
C PHE A 49 1.24 14.65 -18.44
N ASP A 50 2.43 14.51 -17.87
CA ASP A 50 3.67 15.06 -18.43
C ASP A 50 4.32 14.15 -19.51
N GLY A 51 3.70 13.02 -19.84
CA GLY A 51 4.24 12.02 -20.75
C GLY A 51 4.81 10.79 -20.05
N ASP A 52 5.01 10.84 -18.74
CA ASP A 52 5.51 9.73 -17.91
C ASP A 52 4.59 9.49 -16.69
N ALA A 53 4.18 10.55 -16.00
CA ALA A 53 3.39 10.49 -14.79
C ALA A 53 2.23 11.51 -14.76
N PHE A 54 1.20 11.16 -13.99
CA PHE A 54 0.16 12.11 -13.62
C PHE A 54 0.62 12.92 -12.42
N HIS A 55 0.26 14.20 -12.37
CA HIS A 55 0.50 15.06 -11.22
C HIS A 55 -0.81 15.46 -10.54
N ASN A 56 -0.77 15.54 -9.21
CA ASN A 56 -1.92 16.02 -8.43
C ASN A 56 -2.07 17.54 -8.59
N LEU A 57 -3.32 18.02 -8.60
CA LEU A 57 -3.63 19.45 -8.60
C LEU A 57 -3.03 20.17 -7.38
N GLU A 58 -3.07 19.51 -6.23
CA GLU A 58 -2.41 19.96 -5.02
C GLU A 58 -1.03 19.29 -4.90
N PRO A 59 0.06 20.05 -4.74
CA PRO A 59 1.40 19.50 -4.54
C PRO A 59 1.42 18.53 -3.36
N THR A 60 1.51 17.24 -3.65
CA THR A 60 1.53 16.18 -2.63
C THR A 60 2.95 15.68 -2.46
N ASP A 61 3.54 15.98 -1.32
CA ASP A 61 4.91 15.62 -1.00
C ASP A 61 5.07 14.09 -0.98
N HIS A 62 5.90 13.53 -1.85
CA HIS A 62 6.11 12.08 -1.89
C HIS A 62 6.96 11.66 -0.70
N ALA A 63 6.34 10.98 0.27
CA ALA A 63 7.03 10.51 1.45
C ALA A 63 8.00 9.37 1.08
N GLY A 64 9.28 9.70 0.91
CA GLY A 64 10.31 8.70 0.68
C GLY A 64 10.45 7.71 1.85
N VAL A 65 11.19 6.63 1.62
CA VAL A 65 11.36 5.51 2.59
C VAL A 65 11.72 5.98 4.00
N GLY A 66 12.57 7.00 4.14
CA GLY A 66 12.95 7.54 5.45
C GLY A 66 11.78 8.20 6.20
N LYS A 67 10.93 8.97 5.50
CA LYS A 67 9.70 9.55 6.08
C LYS A 67 8.72 8.44 6.46
N PHE A 68 8.58 7.42 5.63
CA PHE A 68 7.76 6.24 5.92
C PHE A 68 8.23 5.50 7.18
N LEU A 69 9.53 5.21 7.30
CA LEU A 69 10.10 4.55 8.49
C LEU A 69 9.92 5.38 9.75
N LYS A 70 10.17 6.70 9.66
CA LYS A 70 9.93 7.63 10.76
C LYS A 70 8.46 7.53 11.21
N TRP A 71 7.51 7.65 10.29
CA TRP A 71 6.09 7.50 10.58
C TRP A 71 5.76 6.15 11.23
N GLN A 72 6.29 5.04 10.71
CA GLN A 72 5.99 3.73 11.26
C GLN A 72 6.51 3.54 12.69
N ILE A 73 7.64 4.16 13.03
CA ILE A 73 8.23 4.08 14.37
C ILE A 73 7.57 5.07 15.34
N SER A 74 7.17 6.25 14.87
CA SER A 74 6.65 7.33 15.72
C SER A 74 5.13 7.46 15.72
N ARG A 75 4.40 6.63 14.97
CA ARG A 75 2.94 6.71 14.90
C ARG A 75 2.33 6.34 16.25
N GLU A 76 1.39 7.16 16.70
CA GLU A 76 0.51 6.83 17.81
C GLU A 76 -0.70 6.08 17.24
N GLN A 77 -0.78 4.78 17.51
CA GLN A 77 -1.95 3.98 17.15
C GLN A 77 -2.98 4.14 18.28
N GLY A 78 -4.09 4.81 18.00
CA GLY A 78 -5.23 4.88 18.92
C GLY A 78 -5.80 3.49 19.22
N ALA A 79 -6.66 3.40 20.24
CA ALA A 79 -7.37 2.17 20.54
C ALA A 79 -8.28 1.77 19.36
N TRP A 80 -8.20 0.51 18.94
CA TRP A 80 -9.12 -0.03 17.95
C TRP A 80 -10.44 -0.42 18.63
N GLU A 81 -11.52 0.26 18.27
CA GLU A 81 -12.86 -0.07 18.75
C GLU A 81 -13.57 -0.96 17.74
N MET A 82 -14.00 -2.15 18.18
CA MET A 82 -14.85 -3.02 17.38
C MET A 82 -16.28 -2.51 17.46
N LYS A 83 -16.75 -1.84 16.40
CA LYS A 83 -18.16 -1.46 16.24
C LYS A 83 -18.90 -2.57 15.52
N ASN A 84 -19.93 -3.11 16.17
CA ASN A 84 -20.85 -4.09 15.58
C ASN A 84 -22.15 -3.37 15.22
N ASP A 85 -22.11 -2.57 14.17
CA ASP A 85 -23.31 -1.95 13.61
C ASP A 85 -24.03 -2.97 12.73
N PRO A 86 -25.33 -3.25 12.95
CA PRO A 86 -26.06 -4.16 12.09
C PRO A 86 -26.15 -3.59 10.67
N PRO A 87 -26.14 -4.43 9.61
CA PRO A 87 -26.36 -3.96 8.25
C PRO A 87 -27.68 -3.21 8.13
N GLY A 88 -27.66 -2.11 7.38
CA GLY A 88 -28.88 -1.38 7.02
C GLY A 88 -29.78 -2.18 6.07
N GLU A 89 -30.92 -1.59 5.72
CA GLU A 89 -31.81 -2.18 4.73
C GLU A 89 -31.11 -2.34 3.36
N PRO A 90 -31.40 -3.44 2.63
CA PRO A 90 -30.86 -3.60 1.29
C PRO A 90 -31.33 -2.45 0.39
N PRO A 91 -30.44 -1.88 -0.44
CA PRO A 91 -30.86 -0.85 -1.39
C PRO A 91 -31.85 -1.42 -2.40
N PRO A 92 -32.70 -0.58 -3.00
CA PRO A 92 -33.56 -1.00 -4.10
C PRO A 92 -32.71 -1.52 -5.26
N GLU A 93 -33.29 -2.38 -6.09
CA GLU A 93 -32.56 -2.97 -7.22
C GLU A 93 -32.02 -1.89 -8.18
N ARG A 94 -32.83 -0.85 -8.46
CA ARG A 94 -32.48 0.32 -9.26
C ARG A 94 -33.29 1.54 -8.78
N VAL A 95 -32.81 2.73 -9.14
CA VAL A 95 -33.54 4.00 -8.96
C VAL A 95 -34.04 4.52 -10.31
N GLY A 96 -35.07 5.37 -10.30
CA GLY A 96 -35.68 5.93 -11.50
C GLY A 96 -34.81 6.96 -12.23
N ALA A 97 -35.32 7.46 -13.36
CA ALA A 97 -34.69 8.56 -14.09
C ALA A 97 -34.74 9.86 -13.26
N GLY A 98 -33.62 10.59 -13.22
CA GLY A 98 -33.43 11.79 -12.40
C GLY A 98 -33.17 11.52 -10.92
N GLU A 99 -33.15 10.25 -10.50
CA GLU A 99 -32.89 9.87 -9.11
C GLU A 99 -31.43 9.48 -8.91
N LEU A 100 -30.89 9.84 -7.74
CA LEU A 100 -29.57 9.44 -7.27
C LEU A 100 -29.71 8.82 -5.88
N ARG A 101 -29.16 7.62 -5.72
CA ARG A 101 -29.02 6.98 -4.40
C ARG A 101 -27.59 6.49 -4.23
N VAL A 102 -27.03 6.76 -3.07
CA VAL A 102 -25.69 6.30 -2.69
C VAL A 102 -25.83 5.42 -1.46
N THR A 103 -25.37 4.18 -1.56
CA THR A 103 -25.39 3.21 -0.47
C THR A 103 -23.96 2.82 -0.12
N PHE A 104 -23.52 3.19 1.08
CA PHE A 104 -22.23 2.76 1.61
C PHE A 104 -22.34 1.32 2.12
N ILE A 105 -21.58 0.41 1.54
CA ILE A 105 -21.61 -1.02 1.88
C ILE A 105 -20.55 -1.32 2.95
N GLY A 106 -19.37 -0.70 2.85
CA GLY A 106 -18.28 -0.84 3.81
C GLY A 106 -16.90 -0.66 3.17
N HIS A 107 -15.86 -0.43 3.99
CA HIS A 107 -14.51 -0.09 3.51
C HIS A 107 -14.51 1.11 2.54
N ALA A 108 -14.17 0.89 1.27
CA ALA A 108 -14.29 1.85 0.18
C ALA A 108 -15.40 1.43 -0.82
N THR A 109 -16.12 0.34 -0.54
CA THR A 109 -17.20 -0.18 -1.39
C THR A 109 -18.45 0.68 -1.26
N THR A 110 -18.79 1.39 -2.32
CA THR A 110 -20.02 2.21 -2.41
C THR A 110 -20.79 1.86 -3.68
N LEU A 111 -22.09 1.59 -3.52
CA LEU A 111 -23.03 1.47 -4.61
C LEU A 111 -23.63 2.84 -4.93
N VAL A 112 -23.36 3.34 -6.13
CA VAL A 112 -23.95 4.55 -6.68
C VAL A 112 -25.01 4.14 -7.70
N GLN A 113 -26.25 4.53 -7.45
CA GLN A 113 -27.37 4.26 -8.35
C GLN A 113 -27.87 5.57 -8.94
N GLN A 114 -27.91 5.68 -10.26
CA GLN A 114 -28.39 6.89 -10.93
C GLN A 114 -29.01 6.56 -12.29
N ASP A 115 -30.16 7.14 -12.61
CA ASP A 115 -30.81 7.00 -13.93
C ASP A 115 -30.99 5.54 -14.36
N GLY A 116 -31.38 4.68 -13.42
CA GLY A 116 -31.50 3.24 -13.64
C GLY A 116 -30.18 2.48 -13.68
N GLN A 117 -29.01 3.11 -13.55
CA GLN A 117 -27.70 2.47 -13.56
C GLN A 117 -27.21 2.15 -12.15
N ASN A 118 -26.44 1.08 -12.01
CA ASN A 118 -25.78 0.68 -10.76
C ASN A 118 -24.27 0.64 -11.01
N ILE A 119 -23.53 1.48 -10.28
CA ILE A 119 -22.07 1.60 -10.35
C ILE A 119 -21.52 1.21 -8.99
N LEU A 120 -20.54 0.31 -8.98
CA LEU A 120 -19.89 -0.13 -7.77
C LEU A 120 -18.44 0.36 -7.75
N THR A 121 -18.03 0.94 -6.64
CA THR A 121 -16.66 1.41 -6.40
C THR A 121 -15.91 0.39 -5.55
N ASP A 122 -14.62 0.16 -5.87
CA ASP A 122 -13.67 -0.70 -5.14
C ASP A 122 -14.29 -1.93 -4.45
N PRO A 123 -14.89 -2.86 -5.21
CA PRO A 123 -15.72 -3.92 -4.64
C PRO A 123 -14.92 -4.89 -3.79
N VAL A 124 -15.14 -4.84 -2.48
CA VAL A 124 -14.60 -5.79 -1.50
C VAL A 124 -15.74 -6.49 -0.75
N TYR A 125 -15.92 -7.78 -1.04
CA TYR A 125 -16.89 -8.67 -0.36
C TYR A 125 -16.22 -9.88 0.30
N SER A 126 -14.90 -10.00 0.19
CA SER A 126 -14.13 -11.05 0.86
C SER A 126 -14.02 -10.78 2.36
N GLU A 127 -13.97 -11.82 3.18
CA GLU A 127 -13.70 -11.69 4.62
C GLU A 127 -12.32 -11.07 4.90
N ARG A 128 -11.34 -11.23 3.98
CA ARG A 128 -9.98 -10.71 4.13
C ARG A 128 -9.44 -10.14 2.83
N VAL A 129 -8.84 -8.95 2.91
CA VAL A 129 -8.09 -8.32 1.81
C VAL A 129 -6.60 -8.61 2.01
N THR A 130 -6.10 -9.66 1.35
CA THR A 130 -4.71 -10.11 1.45
C THR A 130 -4.23 -10.68 0.11
N PRO A 131 -2.98 -10.45 -0.31
CA PRO A 131 -2.41 -11.08 -1.50
C PRO A 131 -2.02 -12.56 -1.28
N VAL A 132 -2.06 -13.05 -0.04
CA VAL A 132 -1.72 -14.44 0.32
C VAL A 132 -2.92 -15.15 0.91
N ASN A 133 -3.13 -16.40 0.49
CA ASN A 133 -4.14 -17.28 1.07
C ASN A 133 -3.57 -17.93 2.35
N GLY A 134 -4.05 -17.53 3.53
CA GLY A 134 -3.82 -18.29 4.78
C GLY A 134 -2.73 -17.77 5.72
N VAL A 135 -2.89 -18.12 7.00
CA VAL A 135 -2.72 -17.21 8.15
C VAL A 135 -4.01 -17.29 8.97
#